data_AF-A0AAV2SDN1-F1
#
_entry.id   AF-A0AAV2SDN1-F1
#
_cell.length_a   1.000
_cell.length_b   1.000
_cell.length_c   1.000
_cell.angle_alpha   90.00
_cell.angle_beta   90.00
_cell.angle_gamma   90.00
#
_symmetry.space_group_name_H-M   'P 1'
#
loop_
_entity.id
_entity.type
_entity.pdbx_description
1 polymer ?
#
loop_
_entity_poly.entity_id
_entity_poly.type
_entity_poly.pdbx_seq_one_letter_code
_entity_poly.pdbx_strand_id
1 'polypeptide(L)'
;DGECAEGGGVCCDFTEGGDTTIGAGGGVFQVKGYPDPNSRAGENVATLQPPAGTVQVKLTFEDFEMMPPVDGDCTNDTFVFVGANPGTELPVLCGFNTGQHMYIDVDNSEGPWSLVSTKSGEDFPRRYKVKVDYLSASDPGRAPFRCLQHYPEKEGEMSSFNYNKNG
;
A
#
# COMPACT_ATOMS: atom_id res chain seq x y z
N ASP A 1 27.55 4.35 -12.24
CA ASP A 1 28.40 3.16 -12.34
C ASP A 1 27.69 1.93 -11.84
N GLY A 2 27.81 0.86 -12.62
CA GLY A 2 27.25 -0.46 -12.36
C GLY A 2 26.97 -1.23 -13.65
N GLU A 3 27.99 -1.44 -14.50
CA GLU A 3 27.89 -2.32 -15.67
C GLU A 3 28.02 -3.78 -15.22
N CYS A 4 27.00 -4.62 -15.47
CA CYS A 4 27.03 -6.05 -15.19
C CYS A 4 27.78 -6.76 -16.34
N ALA A 5 28.99 -7.23 -16.06
CA ALA A 5 29.87 -7.90 -17.03
C ALA A 5 29.32 -9.28 -17.43
N GLU A 6 29.52 -9.62 -18.71
CA GLU A 6 29.10 -10.85 -19.36
C GLU A 6 29.68 -12.10 -18.66
N GLY A 7 28.81 -12.92 -18.06
CA GLY A 7 29.23 -14.21 -17.50
C GLY A 7 28.27 -14.82 -16.46
N GLY A 8 27.16 -15.40 -16.93
CA GLY A 8 26.39 -16.46 -16.24
C GLY A 8 26.18 -16.32 -14.73
N GLY A 9 25.28 -15.43 -14.29
CA GLY A 9 24.84 -15.36 -12.90
C GLY A 9 24.00 -14.12 -12.66
N VAL A 10 22.81 -14.31 -12.10
CA VAL A 10 21.78 -13.29 -11.88
C VAL A 10 22.35 -12.02 -11.24
N CYS A 11 22.18 -10.88 -11.90
CA CYS A 11 22.43 -9.58 -11.31
C CYS A 11 21.32 -9.33 -10.25
N CYS A 12 21.56 -9.77 -9.01
CA CYS A 12 20.69 -9.54 -7.86
C CYS A 12 20.85 -8.09 -7.35
N ASP A 13 20.45 -7.12 -8.15
CA ASP A 13 20.31 -5.73 -7.68
C ASP A 13 18.96 -5.60 -6.96
N PHE A 14 18.89 -6.17 -5.77
CA PHE A 14 17.79 -5.92 -4.83
C PHE A 14 17.96 -4.49 -4.32
N THR A 15 17.17 -3.54 -4.82
CA THR A 15 16.32 -2.67 -3.99
C THR A 15 15.59 -1.63 -4.83
N GLU A 16 14.29 -1.80 -4.99
CA GLU A 16 13.39 -0.65 -5.16
C GLU A 16 13.23 0.12 -3.83
N GLY A 17 14.34 0.51 -3.20
CA GLY A 17 14.37 1.16 -1.89
C GLY A 17 14.43 2.68 -2.03
N GLY A 18 13.32 3.34 -1.79
CA GLY A 18 13.26 4.78 -1.60
C GLY A 18 12.50 5.08 -0.33
N ASP A 19 13.17 5.06 0.81
CA ASP A 19 12.57 5.49 2.07
C ASP A 19 12.01 6.89 1.89
N THR A 20 10.68 6.99 1.85
CA THR A 20 9.98 8.25 1.62
C THR A 20 9.26 8.63 2.90
N THR A 21 9.28 9.92 3.24
CA THR A 21 8.51 10.43 4.37
C THR A 21 7.26 11.15 3.86
N ILE A 22 6.09 10.70 4.30
CA ILE A 22 4.81 11.38 4.04
C ILE A 22 4.48 12.25 5.25
N GLY A 23 4.81 13.54 5.10
CA GLY A 23 4.60 14.57 6.13
C GLY A 23 3.13 14.90 6.39
N ALA A 24 2.88 15.82 7.31
CA ALA A 24 1.55 16.14 7.87
C ALA A 24 0.45 16.52 6.85
N GLY A 25 0.81 16.95 5.63
CA GLY A 25 -0.14 17.26 4.57
C GLY A 25 -0.70 16.05 3.83
N GLY A 26 -0.29 14.82 4.20
CA GLY A 26 -0.54 13.63 3.41
C GLY A 26 0.36 13.57 2.18
N GLY A 27 0.09 12.63 1.28
CA GLY A 27 0.93 12.44 0.10
C GLY A 27 0.56 11.21 -0.69
N VAL A 28 1.50 10.76 -1.52
CA VAL A 28 1.35 9.60 -2.40
C VAL A 28 2.49 8.64 -2.14
N PHE A 29 2.16 7.37 -1.97
CA PHE A 29 3.08 6.25 -1.98
C PHE A 29 2.91 5.47 -3.27
N GLN A 30 3.97 5.35 -4.08
CA GLN A 30 3.87 4.79 -5.42
C GLN A 30 5.12 4.00 -5.79
N VAL A 31 4.97 3.12 -6.76
CA VAL A 31 6.08 2.36 -7.33
C VAL A 31 7.09 3.31 -7.98
N LYS A 32 8.39 2.98 -7.89
CA LYS A 32 9.42 3.79 -8.55
C LYS A 32 9.23 3.80 -10.08
N GLY A 33 9.20 4.98 -10.68
CA GLY A 33 9.02 5.13 -12.13
C GLY A 33 7.56 5.21 -12.60
N TYR A 34 6.59 5.21 -11.67
CA TYR A 34 5.19 5.52 -12.00
C TYR A 34 5.08 6.79 -12.89
N PRO A 35 4.25 6.79 -13.96
CA PRO A 35 3.13 5.88 -14.24
C PRO A 35 3.48 4.59 -14.98
N ASP A 36 4.73 4.40 -15.41
CA ASP A 36 5.13 3.18 -16.11
C ASP A 36 5.23 2.00 -15.12
N PRO A 37 4.73 0.80 -15.48
CA PRO A 37 4.90 -0.37 -14.65
C PRO A 37 6.36 -0.82 -14.60
N ASN A 38 6.76 -1.50 -13.53
CA ASN A 38 8.09 -2.09 -13.42
C ASN A 38 8.06 -3.48 -12.75
N SER A 39 9.01 -4.34 -13.09
CA SER A 39 9.15 -5.69 -12.52
C SER A 39 10.28 -5.81 -11.49
N ARG A 40 10.74 -4.69 -10.89
CA ARG A 40 11.90 -4.71 -10.00
C ARG A 40 11.53 -5.32 -8.66
N ALA A 41 12.34 -6.28 -8.23
CA ALA A 41 12.24 -6.85 -6.90
C ALA A 41 12.69 -5.85 -5.82
N GLY A 42 12.23 -6.11 -4.60
CA GLY A 42 12.69 -5.40 -3.40
C GLY A 42 11.58 -4.70 -2.65
N GLU A 43 11.99 -4.04 -1.59
CA GLU A 43 11.12 -3.36 -0.64
C GLU A 43 11.13 -1.86 -0.87
N ASN A 44 9.94 -1.25 -0.82
CA ASN A 44 9.75 0.19 -0.81
C ASN A 44 8.97 0.55 0.46
N VAL A 45 9.44 1.53 1.22
CA VAL A 45 8.89 1.92 2.51
C VAL A 45 8.56 3.41 2.51
N ALA A 46 7.36 3.75 2.96
CA ALA A 46 7.01 5.12 3.31
C ALA A 46 6.76 5.25 4.81
N THR A 47 7.54 6.09 5.49
CA THR A 47 7.29 6.50 6.88
C THR A 47 6.22 7.59 6.91
N LEU A 48 5.19 7.40 7.71
CA LEU A 48 4.09 8.36 7.85
C LEU A 48 4.30 9.25 9.08
N GLN A 49 4.10 10.55 8.90
CA GLN A 49 4.15 11.55 9.96
C GLN A 49 2.80 12.28 10.04
N PRO A 50 1.75 11.61 10.58
CA PRO A 50 0.45 12.23 10.74
C PRO A 50 0.53 13.44 11.69
N PRO A 51 -0.22 14.53 11.43
CA PRO A 51 -0.31 15.64 12.36
C PRO A 51 -0.97 15.20 13.67
N ALA A 52 -0.66 15.91 14.76
CA ALA A 52 -1.28 15.68 16.05
C ALA A 52 -2.82 15.79 15.96
N GLY A 53 -3.53 14.87 16.62
CA GLY A 53 -4.99 14.78 16.56
C GLY A 53 -5.55 13.99 15.38
N THR A 54 -4.69 13.38 14.56
CA THR A 54 -5.10 12.35 13.60
C THR A 54 -5.67 11.15 14.35
N VAL A 55 -6.87 10.72 13.98
CA VAL A 55 -7.52 9.53 14.56
C VAL A 55 -7.61 8.38 13.57
N GLN A 56 -7.54 8.67 12.27
CA GLN A 56 -7.72 7.68 11.22
C GLN A 56 -6.86 8.06 10.00
N VAL A 57 -6.24 7.06 9.37
CA VAL A 57 -5.54 7.19 8.09
C VAL A 57 -6.42 6.60 7.01
N LYS A 58 -6.64 7.35 5.93
CA LYS A 58 -7.30 6.85 4.72
C LYS A 58 -6.27 6.59 3.64
N LEU A 59 -6.24 5.37 3.14
CA LEU A 59 -5.50 4.98 1.94
C LEU A 59 -6.48 4.90 0.77
N THR A 60 -6.21 5.59 -0.33
CA THR A 60 -6.98 5.49 -1.57
C THR A 60 -6.11 4.89 -2.65
N PHE A 61 -6.50 3.74 -3.19
CA PHE A 61 -5.77 3.02 -4.22
C PHE A 61 -6.11 3.60 -5.59
N GLU A 62 -5.50 4.73 -5.96
CA GLU A 62 -5.73 5.37 -7.27
C GLU A 62 -5.32 4.45 -8.44
N ASP A 63 -4.27 3.66 -8.21
CA ASP A 63 -3.82 2.58 -9.07
C ASP A 63 -3.19 1.51 -8.18
N PHE A 64 -3.53 0.24 -8.37
CA PHE A 64 -2.98 -0.84 -7.56
C PHE A 64 -3.10 -2.17 -8.30
N GLU A 65 -1.98 -2.55 -8.89
CA GLU A 65 -1.73 -3.81 -9.57
C GLU A 65 -0.37 -4.35 -9.13
N MET A 66 -0.42 -5.41 -8.33
CA MET A 66 0.72 -6.22 -7.91
C MET A 66 0.50 -7.66 -8.34
N MET A 67 1.49 -8.53 -8.15
CA MET A 67 1.31 -9.95 -8.44
C MET A 67 0.09 -10.50 -7.66
N PRO A 68 -0.80 -11.27 -8.32
CA PRO A 68 -1.98 -11.82 -7.66
C PRO A 68 -1.63 -12.84 -6.55
N PRO A 69 -2.55 -13.10 -5.61
CA PRO A 69 -2.35 -14.11 -4.59
C PRO A 69 -2.27 -15.52 -5.18
N VAL A 70 -1.50 -16.39 -4.53
CA VAL A 70 -1.43 -17.84 -4.80
C VAL A 70 -2.25 -18.54 -3.74
N ASP A 71 -3.27 -19.31 -4.14
CA ASP A 71 -4.21 -20.00 -3.23
C ASP A 71 -4.90 -19.07 -2.20
N GLY A 72 -5.02 -17.78 -2.52
CA GLY A 72 -5.64 -16.76 -1.66
C GLY A 72 -4.63 -15.98 -0.80
N ASP A 73 -3.36 -16.38 -0.79
CA ASP A 73 -2.30 -15.74 0.00
C ASP A 73 -1.37 -14.88 -0.86
N CYS A 74 -1.03 -13.70 -0.35
CA CYS A 74 -0.07 -12.79 -0.95
C CYS A 74 1.36 -13.26 -0.63
N THR A 75 1.83 -14.30 -1.32
CA THR A 75 3.15 -14.91 -1.07
C THR A 75 4.30 -14.23 -1.82
N ASN A 76 4.01 -13.69 -3.00
CA ASN A 76 5.03 -13.17 -3.91
C ASN A 76 5.22 -11.67 -3.74
N ASP A 77 4.12 -10.93 -3.77
CA ASP A 77 4.12 -9.49 -3.57
C ASP A 77 3.19 -9.17 -2.40
N THR A 78 3.60 -8.22 -1.55
CA THR A 78 2.82 -7.79 -0.40
C THR A 78 2.79 -6.28 -0.30
N PHE A 79 1.68 -5.76 0.21
CA PHE A 79 1.52 -4.39 0.63
C PHE A 79 0.84 -4.38 1.99
N VAL A 80 1.46 -3.73 2.96
CA VAL A 80 0.99 -3.70 4.35
C VAL A 80 1.08 -2.30 4.94
N PHE A 81 0.15 -2.02 5.85
CA PHE A 81 0.21 -0.84 6.72
C PHE A 81 0.64 -1.28 8.13
N VAL A 82 1.58 -0.56 8.71
CA VAL A 82 2.12 -0.81 10.05
C VAL A 82 1.73 0.33 10.99
N GLY A 83 1.46 0.00 12.26
CA GLY A 83 1.18 0.99 13.31
C GLY A 83 -0.30 1.28 13.52
N ALA A 84 -1.21 0.41 13.08
CA ALA A 84 -2.63 0.52 13.43
C ALA A 84 -2.85 0.38 14.95
N ASN A 85 -4.05 0.74 15.43
CA ASN A 85 -4.43 0.54 16.82
C ASN A 85 -4.22 -0.92 17.29
N PRO A 86 -3.81 -1.14 18.55
CA PRO A 86 -3.65 -2.49 19.11
C PRO A 86 -4.89 -3.37 18.92
N GLY A 87 -4.69 -4.61 18.48
CA GLY A 87 -5.78 -5.56 18.20
C GLY A 87 -6.52 -5.31 16.89
N THR A 88 -6.03 -4.41 16.03
CA THR A 88 -6.49 -4.27 14.65
C THR A 88 -5.73 -5.23 13.75
N GLU A 89 -6.45 -6.15 13.12
CA GLU A 89 -5.90 -7.03 12.09
C GLU A 89 -6.13 -6.39 10.72
N LEU A 90 -5.05 -5.99 10.06
CA LEU A 90 -5.09 -5.45 8.70
C LEU A 90 -4.72 -6.55 7.70
N PRO A 91 -5.43 -6.65 6.56
CA PRO A 91 -5.11 -7.62 5.53
C PRO A 91 -3.78 -7.26 4.85
N VAL A 92 -3.05 -8.28 4.43
CA VAL A 92 -1.96 -8.13 3.45
C VAL A 92 -2.59 -7.96 2.08
N LEU A 93 -2.18 -6.91 1.35
CA LEU A 93 -2.71 -6.63 0.02
C LEU A 93 -1.76 -7.08 -1.09
N CYS A 94 -2.34 -7.59 -2.17
CA CYS A 94 -1.68 -7.91 -3.44
C CYS A 94 -2.73 -7.99 -4.56
N GLY A 95 -2.33 -8.34 -5.79
CA GLY A 95 -3.26 -8.38 -6.92
C GLY A 95 -3.83 -7.01 -7.29
N PHE A 96 -5.13 -6.94 -7.57
CA PHE A 96 -5.80 -5.74 -8.09
C PHE A 96 -6.69 -5.10 -7.03
N ASN A 97 -6.41 -3.84 -6.68
CA ASN A 97 -7.21 -3.07 -5.72
C ASN A 97 -7.50 -1.63 -6.20
N THR A 98 -7.26 -1.30 -7.47
CA THR A 98 -7.53 0.02 -8.04
C THR A 98 -8.98 0.45 -7.81
N GLY A 99 -9.17 1.68 -7.35
CA GLY A 99 -10.46 2.27 -7.05
C GLY A 99 -10.98 1.99 -5.63
N GLN A 100 -10.32 1.11 -4.87
CA GLN A 100 -10.70 0.83 -3.49
C GLN A 100 -10.04 1.81 -2.51
N HIS A 101 -10.42 1.72 -1.23
CA HIS A 101 -9.77 2.44 -0.14
C HIS A 101 -9.76 1.64 1.16
N MET A 102 -8.84 2.00 2.06
CA MET A 102 -8.77 1.48 3.41
C MET A 102 -8.81 2.61 4.42
N TYR A 103 -9.58 2.41 5.49
CA TYR A 103 -9.59 3.28 6.66
C TYR A 103 -8.94 2.54 7.83
N ILE A 104 -7.90 3.14 8.42
CA ILE A 104 -7.12 2.55 9.50
C ILE A 104 -7.18 3.47 10.71
N ASP A 105 -7.75 3.00 11.81
CA ASP A 105 -7.80 3.73 13.07
C ASP A 105 -6.41 3.74 13.73
N VAL A 106 -5.95 4.93 14.12
CA VAL A 106 -4.63 5.18 14.72
C VAL A 106 -4.68 6.05 15.99
N ASP A 107 -5.89 6.35 16.49
CA ASP A 107 -6.11 7.18 17.68
C ASP A 107 -5.56 6.60 18.99
N ASN A 108 -5.32 5.29 19.04
CA ASN A 108 -4.70 4.58 20.17
C ASN A 108 -3.37 3.92 19.79
N SER A 109 -2.70 4.45 18.75
CA SER A 109 -1.36 4.03 18.34
C SER A 109 -0.37 5.17 18.53
N GLU A 110 0.84 4.87 19.00
CA GLU A 110 1.94 5.84 19.13
C GLU A 110 2.92 5.76 17.95
N GLY A 111 2.61 4.95 16.94
CA GLY A 111 3.50 4.65 15.82
C GLY A 111 4.68 3.75 16.21
N PRO A 112 5.70 3.63 15.35
CA PRO A 112 5.81 4.27 14.03
C PRO A 112 4.72 3.78 13.07
N TRP A 113 4.33 4.64 12.13
CA TRP A 113 3.41 4.30 11.05
C TRP A 113 4.15 4.20 9.74
N SER A 114 3.90 3.15 8.97
CA SER A 114 4.50 3.00 7.65
C SER A 114 3.62 2.24 6.68
N LEU A 115 3.86 2.52 5.39
CA LEU A 115 3.44 1.67 4.28
C LEU A 115 4.65 0.90 3.80
N VAL A 116 4.50 -0.41 3.64
CA VAL A 116 5.57 -1.28 3.15
C VAL A 116 5.03 -2.06 1.98
N SER A 117 5.74 -2.00 0.85
CA SER A 117 5.49 -2.89 -0.27
C SER A 117 6.72 -3.74 -0.55
N THR A 118 6.55 -5.06 -0.54
CA THR A 118 7.61 -6.03 -0.86
C THR A 118 7.27 -6.71 -2.19
N LYS A 119 8.21 -6.74 -3.12
CA LYS A 119 8.04 -7.36 -4.45
C LYS A 119 9.03 -8.50 -4.63
N SER A 120 8.54 -9.64 -5.09
CA SER A 120 9.35 -10.81 -5.43
C SER A 120 10.24 -10.57 -6.66
N GLY A 121 11.19 -11.49 -6.89
CA GLY A 121 12.05 -11.54 -8.07
C GLY A 121 11.37 -12.00 -9.36
N GLU A 122 10.09 -12.37 -9.30
CA GLU A 122 9.34 -12.83 -10.47
C GLU A 122 9.13 -11.68 -11.47
N ASP A 123 9.24 -11.98 -12.77
CA ASP A 123 9.00 -11.00 -13.83
C ASP A 123 7.51 -10.75 -14.01
N PHE A 124 7.01 -9.71 -13.33
CA PHE A 124 5.63 -9.26 -13.39
C PHE A 124 5.58 -7.74 -13.34
N PRO A 125 4.86 -7.06 -14.24
CA PRO A 125 4.77 -5.61 -14.22
C PRO A 125 3.88 -5.15 -13.05
N ARG A 126 4.47 -4.53 -12.03
CA ARG A 126 3.72 -3.89 -10.93
C ARG A 126 3.49 -2.42 -11.21
N ARG A 127 2.32 -1.92 -10.83
CA ARG A 127 1.97 -0.50 -10.87
C ARG A 127 1.07 -0.18 -9.69
N TYR A 128 1.53 0.69 -8.79
CA TYR A 128 0.68 1.19 -7.71
C TYR A 128 0.94 2.66 -7.43
N LYS A 129 -0.13 3.35 -7.05
CA LYS A 129 -0.20 4.72 -6.58
C LYS A 129 -1.28 4.81 -5.51
N VAL A 130 -0.86 4.99 -4.28
CA VAL A 130 -1.71 5.01 -3.09
C VAL A 130 -1.66 6.40 -2.48
N LYS A 131 -2.79 7.09 -2.44
CA LYS A 131 -2.92 8.38 -1.77
C LYS A 131 -3.13 8.16 -0.28
N VAL A 132 -2.43 8.92 0.54
CA VAL A 132 -2.51 8.92 2.01
C VAL A 132 -3.12 10.22 2.49
N ASP A 133 -4.27 10.13 3.17
CA ASP A 133 -4.94 11.24 3.83
C ASP A 133 -5.02 10.97 5.34
N TYR A 134 -4.77 12.01 6.16
CA TYR A 134 -4.91 11.96 7.61
C TYR A 134 -6.20 12.63 8.05
N LEU A 135 -7.00 11.94 8.84
CA LEU A 135 -8.33 12.39 9.25
C LEU A 135 -8.35 12.67 10.75
N SER A 136 -8.84 13.86 11.10
CA SER A 136 -9.06 14.30 12.48
C SER A 136 -10.38 13.79 13.05
N ALA A 137 -10.56 13.87 14.36
CA ALA A 137 -11.83 13.50 15.01
C ALA A 137 -13.05 14.33 14.55
N SER A 138 -12.83 15.46 13.89
CA SER A 138 -13.89 16.31 13.32
C SER A 138 -14.12 16.09 11.82
N ASP A 139 -13.29 15.28 11.15
CA ASP A 139 -13.41 15.08 9.71
C ASP A 139 -14.71 14.35 9.36
N PRO A 140 -15.51 14.88 8.42
CA PRO A 140 -16.74 14.24 7.95
C PRO A 140 -16.44 13.04 7.01
N GLY A 141 -15.22 12.94 6.48
CA GLY A 141 -14.79 11.86 5.58
C GLY A 141 -14.35 10.57 6.29
N ARG A 142 -14.50 10.50 7.61
CA ARG A 142 -14.12 9.32 8.42
C ARG A 142 -15.08 8.16 8.22
N ALA A 143 -14.52 6.96 8.23
CA ALA A 143 -15.29 5.74 8.43
C ALA A 143 -15.68 5.58 9.91
N PRO A 144 -16.80 4.89 10.21
CA PRO A 144 -17.09 4.45 11.56
C PRO A 144 -15.93 3.63 12.15
N PHE A 145 -15.79 3.65 13.48
CA PHE A 145 -14.72 2.92 14.18
C PHE A 145 -14.70 1.44 13.77
N ARG A 146 -13.52 0.94 13.39
CA ARG A 146 -13.25 -0.43 12.90
C ARG A 146 -13.88 -0.80 11.57
N CYS A 147 -14.36 0.15 10.77
CA CYS A 147 -14.79 -0.11 9.40
C CYS A 147 -13.63 0.08 8.42
N LEU A 148 -13.04 -1.03 7.95
CA LEU A 148 -11.91 -0.99 7.03
C LEU A 148 -12.26 -0.45 5.63
N GLN A 149 -13.47 -0.75 5.14
CA GLN A 149 -14.03 -0.16 3.91
C GLN A 149 -15.34 0.56 4.23
N HIS A 150 -15.43 1.85 3.88
CA HIS A 150 -16.64 2.65 4.05
C HIS A 150 -16.99 3.40 2.76
N TYR A 151 -18.14 3.09 2.16
CA TYR A 151 -18.64 3.77 0.96
C TYR A 151 -19.84 4.61 1.38
N PRO A 152 -19.70 5.95 1.49
CA PRO A 152 -20.82 6.83 1.86
C PRO A 152 -21.80 7.07 0.70
N GLU A 153 -21.44 6.64 -0.51
CA GLU A 153 -22.25 6.77 -1.72
C GLU A 153 -23.40 5.76 -1.73
N LYS A 154 -24.55 6.15 -2.31
CA LYS A 154 -25.76 5.31 -2.34
C LYS A 154 -25.68 4.19 -3.39
N GLU A 155 -24.75 4.28 -4.32
CA GLU A 155 -24.57 3.38 -5.46
C GLU A 155 -23.05 3.25 -5.73
N GLY A 156 -22.54 2.02 -5.90
CA GLY A 156 -21.13 1.72 -6.11
C GLY A 156 -20.88 0.21 -6.18
N GLU A 157 -19.75 -0.21 -6.76
CA GLU A 157 -19.32 -1.62 -6.76
C GLU A 157 -18.41 -1.87 -5.55
N MET A 158 -18.80 -2.79 -4.67
CA MET A 158 -17.97 -3.25 -3.55
C MET A 158 -17.26 -4.54 -3.96
N SER A 159 -15.94 -4.55 -3.85
CA SER A 159 -15.13 -5.74 -4.10
C SER A 159 -14.32 -6.09 -2.86
N SER A 160 -14.06 -7.38 -2.67
CA SER A 160 -13.09 -7.79 -1.66
C SER A 160 -11.70 -7.31 -2.04
N PHE A 161 -10.85 -7.09 -1.03
CA PHE A 161 -9.43 -6.92 -1.27
C PHE A 161 -8.83 -8.16 -1.95
N ASN A 162 -7.75 -7.96 -2.69
CA ASN A 162 -6.99 -9.01 -3.39
C ASN A 162 -7.79 -9.72 -4.49
N TYR A 163 -8.72 -9.00 -5.14
CA TYR A 163 -9.51 -9.56 -6.22
C TYR A 163 -8.62 -9.98 -7.40
N ASN A 164 -8.75 -11.23 -7.81
CA ASN A 164 -8.16 -11.72 -9.05
C ASN A 164 -9.16 -11.44 -10.18
N LYS A 165 -8.79 -10.57 -11.13
CA LYS A 165 -9.65 -10.26 -12.29
C LYS A 165 -9.83 -11.45 -13.24
N ASN A 166 -8.94 -12.43 -13.18
CA ASN A 166 -8.99 -13.66 -13.97
C ASN A 166 -9.10 -14.88 -13.04
N GLY A 167 -10.33 -15.20 -12.63
CA GLY A 167 -10.68 -16.59 -12.30
C GLY A 167 -10.69 -17.46 -13.55
#